data_AF-A0A658ICC3-F1
#
_entry.id   AF-A0A658ICC3-F1
#
_cell.length_a   1.000
_cell.length_b   1.000
_cell.length_c   1.000
_cell.angle_alpha   90.00
_cell.angle_beta   90.00
_cell.angle_gamma   90.00
#
_symmetry.space_group_name_H-M   'P 1'
#
loop_
_entity.id
_entity.type
_entity.pdbx_description
1 polymer ?
#
loop_
_entity_poly.entity_id
_entity_poly.type
_entity_poly.pdbx_seq_one_letter_code
_entity_poly.pdbx_strand_id
1 'polypeptide(L)'
;TFLNTDDEKTVDLSRFAYGSSGIPGVYKTAMYVNDQFINKKDIELRARNDKSIYPCLSTEVLKSITFNYDKLPDNFFNQSNVEGCIDLQQYLPEAKVNYDSNEQRLDIVIPQLYMLKVARGTVSPQLWDSGIPALLLGYNINGYHSEMKNQQFNSLYAGINAGLNIGSWYLRHNGSYSSTNSGPDSYGTINTYLQHDVPLLKARMLIGQSNTNGDLFDTLPFSGVQMVTDERMLPESLRGYAPEIQGIARTNARVTVRQGELVLYETTVTPGVFLINDLYP
;
A
#
# COMPACT_ATOMS: atom_id res chain seq x y z
N THR A 1 -37.19 38.39 -7.92
CA THR A 1 -36.00 37.99 -7.14
C THR A 1 -36.46 36.90 -6.19
N PHE A 2 -35.91 35.68 -6.26
CA PHE A 2 -36.44 34.49 -5.58
C PHE A 2 -35.95 34.31 -4.13
N LEU A 3 -35.18 35.26 -3.61
CA LEU A 3 -34.67 35.25 -2.23
C LEU A 3 -35.27 36.45 -1.48
N ASN A 4 -35.99 36.16 -0.40
CA ASN A 4 -36.40 37.17 0.55
C ASN A 4 -35.26 37.35 1.57
N THR A 5 -34.55 38.48 1.49
CA THR A 5 -33.54 38.86 2.48
C THR A 5 -34.05 40.10 3.19
N ASP A 6 -34.59 39.92 4.39
CA ASP A 6 -35.05 41.01 5.27
C ASP A 6 -33.88 41.86 5.84
N ASP A 7 -32.63 41.55 5.46
CA ASP A 7 -31.42 42.25 5.87
C ASP A 7 -30.76 42.94 4.65
N GLU A 8 -30.61 44.27 4.71
CA GLU A 8 -29.98 45.13 3.68
C GLU A 8 -28.46 44.91 3.49
N LYS A 9 -27.88 43.88 4.12
CA LYS A 9 -26.49 43.47 3.81
C LYS A 9 -26.51 42.65 2.53
N THR A 10 -26.20 43.33 1.43
CA THR A 10 -25.99 42.75 0.11
C THR A 10 -24.88 41.68 0.17
N VAL A 11 -25.27 40.43 0.43
CA VAL A 11 -24.38 39.29 0.33
C VAL A 11 -24.05 39.10 -1.16
N ASP A 12 -22.76 39.23 -1.51
CA ASP A 12 -22.29 39.03 -2.87
C ASP A 12 -22.31 37.54 -3.25
N LEU A 13 -23.47 37.11 -3.76
CA LEU A 13 -23.72 35.77 -4.28
C LEU A 13 -23.24 35.58 -5.72
N SER A 14 -22.66 36.60 -6.37
CA SER A 14 -22.24 36.52 -7.78
C SER A 14 -21.20 35.41 -8.02
N ARG A 15 -20.42 35.05 -6.98
CA ARG A 15 -19.48 33.94 -7.01
C ARG A 15 -20.17 32.58 -7.21
N PHE A 16 -21.25 32.31 -6.49
CA PHE A 16 -21.98 31.03 -6.56
C PHE A 16 -22.81 30.85 -7.84
N ALA A 17 -23.06 31.95 -8.58
CA ALA A 17 -23.80 31.92 -9.83
C ALA A 17 -23.05 31.22 -10.98
N TYR A 18 -21.73 31.05 -10.87
CA TYR A 18 -20.89 30.40 -11.88
C TYR A 18 -20.58 28.93 -11.56
N GLY A 19 -21.34 28.31 -10.64
CA GLY A 19 -21.11 26.93 -10.22
C GLY A 19 -19.88 26.75 -9.31
N SER A 20 -19.27 27.84 -8.82
CA SER A 20 -18.16 27.76 -7.88
C SER A 20 -18.65 27.30 -6.52
N SER A 21 -18.07 26.22 -6.01
CA SER A 21 -18.53 25.55 -4.80
C SER A 21 -17.82 26.11 -3.53
N GLY A 22 -16.64 26.73 -3.63
CA GLY A 22 -15.82 27.13 -2.47
C GLY A 22 -15.58 28.64 -2.30
N ILE A 23 -14.80 29.02 -1.28
CA ILE A 23 -14.16 30.34 -1.13
C ILE A 23 -12.66 30.11 -1.31
N PRO A 24 -11.87 31.07 -1.83
CA PRO A 24 -10.42 30.93 -1.85
C PRO A 24 -9.86 30.71 -0.44
N GLY A 25 -8.96 29.73 -0.31
CA GLY A 25 -8.45 29.28 0.98
C GLY A 25 -7.92 27.85 0.93
N VAL A 26 -7.39 27.38 2.05
CA VAL A 26 -6.85 26.02 2.19
C VAL A 26 -7.87 25.13 2.87
N TYR A 27 -8.20 24.00 2.24
CA TYR A 27 -9.19 23.05 2.74
C TYR A 27 -8.60 21.65 2.82
N LYS A 28 -8.95 20.94 3.89
CA LYS A 28 -8.57 19.53 4.04
C LYS A 28 -9.49 18.68 3.19
N THR A 29 -8.98 18.21 2.05
CA THR A 29 -9.79 17.64 0.98
C THR A 29 -9.46 16.16 0.78
N ALA A 30 -10.48 15.33 0.62
CA ALA A 30 -10.33 13.94 0.20
C ALA A 30 -10.10 13.88 -1.32
N MET A 31 -8.94 13.38 -1.74
CA MET A 31 -8.56 13.30 -3.14
C MET A 31 -8.86 11.91 -3.72
N TYR A 32 -9.55 11.89 -4.85
CA TYR A 32 -9.88 10.71 -5.64
C TYR A 32 -9.28 10.85 -7.04
N VAL A 33 -8.69 9.76 -7.55
CA VAL A 33 -8.19 9.67 -8.92
C VAL A 33 -8.87 8.49 -9.61
N ASN A 34 -9.58 8.73 -10.71
CA ASN A 34 -10.39 7.71 -11.41
C ASN A 34 -11.29 6.92 -10.45
N ASP A 35 -12.04 7.64 -9.60
CA ASP A 35 -12.93 7.12 -8.55
C ASP A 35 -12.25 6.34 -7.41
N GLN A 36 -10.91 6.27 -7.37
CA GLN A 36 -10.16 5.64 -6.29
C GLN A 36 -9.66 6.67 -5.28
N PHE A 37 -9.95 6.45 -4.00
CA PHE A 37 -9.43 7.28 -2.91
C PHE A 37 -7.90 7.15 -2.82
N ILE A 38 -7.21 8.29 -2.78
CA ILE A 38 -5.73 8.33 -2.69
C ILE A 38 -5.31 8.72 -1.28
N ASN A 39 -5.68 9.92 -0.82
CA ASN A 39 -5.34 10.45 0.49
C ASN A 39 -6.25 11.64 0.85
N LYS A 40 -6.08 12.16 2.07
CA LYS A 40 -6.57 13.50 2.45
C LYS A 40 -5.38 14.45 2.51
N LYS A 41 -5.44 15.55 1.75
CA LYS A 41 -4.41 16.59 1.74
C LYS A 41 -5.04 17.97 1.85
N ASP A 42 -4.25 18.92 2.31
CA ASP A 42 -4.63 20.33 2.29
C ASP A 42 -4.49 20.86 0.86
N ILE A 43 -5.61 21.26 0.26
CA ILE A 43 -5.69 21.78 -1.11
C ILE A 43 -6.05 23.26 -1.04
N GLU A 44 -5.24 24.08 -1.71
CA GLU A 44 -5.51 25.51 -1.84
C GLU A 44 -6.47 25.75 -3.01
N LEU A 45 -7.59 26.43 -2.74
CA LEU A 45 -8.50 26.94 -3.76
C LEU A 45 -8.11 28.38 -4.11
N ARG A 46 -7.93 28.66 -5.40
CA ARG A 46 -7.61 30.00 -5.91
C ARG A 46 -8.70 30.51 -6.84
N ALA A 47 -8.86 31.82 -6.90
CA ALA A 47 -9.75 32.48 -7.87
C ALA A 47 -8.98 32.80 -9.16
N ARG A 48 -9.60 32.52 -10.31
CA ARG A 48 -9.17 33.01 -11.62
C ARG A 48 -9.62 34.46 -11.81
N ASN A 49 -9.13 35.10 -12.88
CA ASN A 49 -9.50 36.47 -13.26
C ASN A 49 -11.00 36.64 -13.53
N ASP A 50 -11.68 35.59 -13.97
CA ASP A 50 -13.13 35.54 -14.19
C ASP A 50 -13.95 35.25 -12.90
N LYS A 51 -13.30 35.25 -11.74
CA LYS A 51 -13.83 34.88 -10.42
C LYS A 51 -14.23 33.41 -10.26
N SER A 52 -13.99 32.55 -11.25
CA SER A 52 -14.13 31.10 -11.07
C SER A 52 -13.08 30.58 -10.10
N ILE A 53 -13.40 29.52 -9.36
CA ILE A 53 -12.51 28.93 -8.34
C ILE A 53 -12.01 27.59 -8.85
N TYR A 54 -10.71 27.34 -8.66
CA TYR A 54 -10.07 26.10 -9.05
C TYR A 54 -9.15 25.58 -7.93
N PRO A 55 -9.01 24.25 -7.78
CA PRO A 55 -8.03 23.66 -6.89
C PRO A 55 -6.63 23.83 -7.49
N CYS A 56 -5.71 24.41 -6.71
CA CYS A 56 -4.31 24.50 -7.05
C CYS A 56 -3.65 23.12 -6.88
N LEU A 57 -3.33 22.47 -8.00
CA LEU A 57 -2.60 21.21 -8.01
C LEU A 57 -1.10 21.51 -7.96
N SER A 58 -0.53 21.53 -6.76
CA SER A 58 0.92 21.68 -6.59
C SER A 58 1.67 20.43 -7.05
N THR A 59 2.96 20.57 -7.34
CA THR A 59 3.85 19.43 -7.63
C THR A 59 3.78 18.36 -6.53
N GLU A 60 3.62 18.76 -5.27
CA GLU A 60 3.53 17.84 -4.13
C GLU A 60 2.21 17.06 -4.09
N VAL A 61 1.10 17.70 -4.49
CA VAL A 61 -0.20 17.03 -4.64
C VAL A 61 -0.12 16.03 -5.80
N LEU A 62 0.37 16.46 -6.96
CA LEU A 62 0.49 15.60 -8.14
C LEU A 62 1.45 14.42 -7.93
N LYS A 63 2.54 14.59 -7.17
CA LYS A 63 3.45 13.49 -6.81
C LYS A 63 2.81 12.40 -5.94
N SER A 64 1.65 12.68 -5.32
CA SER A 64 0.89 11.64 -4.62
C SER A 64 0.00 10.80 -5.52
N ILE A 65 -0.13 11.18 -6.80
CA ILE A 65 -0.80 10.40 -7.85
C ILE A 65 0.23 9.47 -8.50
N THR A 66 -0.15 8.21 -8.70
CA THR A 66 0.75 7.20 -9.28
C THR A 66 0.80 7.30 -10.81
N PHE A 67 1.45 8.33 -11.32
CA PHE A 67 1.67 8.49 -12.75
C PHE A 67 2.69 7.48 -13.31
N ASN A 68 2.52 7.13 -14.59
CA ASN A 68 3.54 6.52 -15.40
C ASN A 68 4.43 7.63 -15.99
N TYR A 69 5.54 7.91 -15.32
CA TYR A 69 6.44 9.01 -15.66
C TYR A 69 7.02 8.91 -17.08
N ASP A 70 7.19 7.69 -17.63
CA ASP A 70 7.69 7.47 -19.00
C ASP A 70 6.70 7.91 -20.09
N LYS A 71 5.44 8.11 -19.73
CA LYS A 71 4.36 8.53 -20.63
C LYS A 71 3.94 9.98 -20.42
N LEU A 72 4.45 10.64 -19.38
CA LEU A 72 4.17 12.06 -19.14
C LEU A 72 4.97 12.93 -20.10
N PRO A 73 4.45 14.13 -20.48
CA PRO A 73 5.23 15.11 -21.22
C PRO A 73 6.49 15.55 -20.43
N ASP A 74 7.63 15.74 -21.13
CA ASP A 74 8.94 16.05 -20.52
C ASP A 74 8.96 17.27 -19.57
N ASN A 75 8.00 18.20 -19.75
CA ASN A 75 7.89 19.43 -18.96
C ASN A 75 6.78 19.42 -17.90
N PHE A 76 6.14 18.27 -17.66
CA PHE A 76 4.94 18.16 -16.81
C PHE A 76 5.12 18.73 -15.39
N PHE A 77 6.31 18.55 -14.79
CA PHE A 77 6.62 19.08 -13.45
C PHE A 77 7.57 20.29 -13.46
N ASN A 78 8.10 20.66 -14.62
CA ASN A 78 9.15 21.69 -14.74
C ASN A 78 8.59 23.10 -14.96
N GLN A 79 7.32 23.21 -15.35
CA GLN A 79 6.62 24.48 -15.54
C GLN A 79 5.45 24.56 -14.59
N SER A 80 5.76 24.69 -13.29
CA SER A 80 4.87 25.43 -12.42
C SER A 80 4.73 26.82 -13.04
N ASN A 81 3.51 27.25 -13.36
CA ASN A 81 3.26 28.66 -13.63
C ASN A 81 3.85 29.48 -12.45
N VAL A 82 4.08 30.77 -12.66
CA VAL A 82 4.76 31.72 -11.75
C VAL A 82 4.27 31.66 -10.27
N GLU A 83 3.16 30.97 -10.00
CA GLU A 83 2.52 30.80 -8.70
C GLU A 83 2.44 29.35 -8.15
N GLY A 84 3.11 28.36 -8.74
CA GLY A 84 3.24 27.01 -8.15
C GLY A 84 2.10 26.01 -8.41
N CYS A 85 1.05 26.40 -9.15
CA CYS A 85 -0.06 25.51 -9.54
C CYS A 85 0.14 24.97 -10.95
N ILE A 86 -0.06 23.68 -11.14
CA ILE A 86 -0.02 23.01 -12.45
C ILE A 86 -1.44 22.88 -12.98
N ASP A 87 -1.68 23.39 -14.19
CA ASP A 87 -2.95 23.17 -14.90
C ASP A 87 -2.92 21.79 -15.57
N LEU A 88 -3.54 20.80 -14.94
CA LEU A 88 -3.53 19.42 -15.41
C LEU A 88 -4.11 19.28 -16.83
N GLN A 89 -5.13 20.07 -17.17
CA GLN A 89 -5.80 19.97 -18.47
C GLN A 89 -4.96 20.54 -19.61
N GLN A 90 -4.04 21.46 -19.30
CA GLN A 90 -3.09 21.99 -20.29
C GLN A 90 -2.08 20.93 -20.75
N TYR A 91 -1.65 20.05 -19.85
CA TYR A 91 -0.68 19.00 -20.17
C TYR A 91 -1.33 17.67 -20.56
N LEU A 92 -2.49 17.37 -19.98
CA LEU A 92 -3.28 16.18 -20.25
C LEU A 92 -4.68 16.64 -20.70
N PRO A 93 -4.91 16.88 -22.01
CA PRO A 93 -6.16 17.46 -22.50
C PRO A 93 -7.42 16.67 -22.15
N GLU A 94 -7.27 15.35 -21.96
CA GLU A 94 -8.37 14.45 -21.60
C GLU A 94 -8.58 14.34 -20.07
N ALA A 95 -7.71 14.96 -19.27
CA ALA A 95 -7.87 14.98 -17.82
C ALA A 95 -8.99 15.95 -17.40
N LYS A 96 -9.67 15.60 -16.31
CA LYS A 96 -10.70 16.44 -15.70
C LYS A 96 -10.41 16.61 -14.23
N VAL A 97 -10.65 17.81 -13.71
CA VAL A 97 -10.49 18.14 -12.29
C VAL A 97 -11.79 18.74 -11.82
N ASN A 98 -12.42 18.12 -10.84
CA ASN A 98 -13.67 18.58 -10.26
C ASN A 98 -13.54 18.67 -8.74
N TYR A 99 -13.96 19.78 -8.15
CA TYR A 99 -13.93 19.97 -6.71
C TYR A 99 -15.35 20.20 -6.17
N ASP A 100 -15.78 19.30 -5.30
CA ASP A 100 -17.02 19.44 -4.53
C ASP A 100 -16.70 19.99 -3.14
N SER A 101 -17.16 21.22 -2.88
CA SER A 101 -16.95 21.88 -1.60
C SER A 101 -17.83 21.35 -0.47
N ASN A 102 -19.00 20.78 -0.79
CA ASN A 102 -19.95 20.28 0.20
C ASN A 102 -19.37 19.02 0.86
N GLU A 103 -18.76 18.16 0.05
CA GLU A 103 -18.10 16.93 0.52
C GLU A 103 -16.61 17.13 0.86
N GLN A 104 -16.02 18.30 0.56
CA GLN A 104 -14.57 18.54 0.58
C GLN A 104 -13.83 17.45 -0.19
N ARG A 105 -14.27 17.22 -1.43
CA ARG A 105 -13.83 16.14 -2.30
C ARG A 105 -13.25 16.69 -3.60
N LEU A 106 -12.08 16.18 -3.98
CA LEU A 106 -11.41 16.49 -5.24
C LEU A 106 -11.37 15.23 -6.10
N ASP A 107 -12.10 15.24 -7.20
CA ASP A 107 -12.12 14.17 -8.20
C ASP A 107 -11.24 14.55 -9.40
N ILE A 108 -10.24 13.73 -9.67
CA ILE A 108 -9.32 13.88 -10.79
C ILE A 108 -9.49 12.68 -11.71
N VAL A 109 -9.90 12.92 -12.95
CA VAL A 109 -9.96 11.87 -13.99
C VAL A 109 -8.72 12.00 -14.84
N ILE A 110 -7.94 10.92 -14.96
CA ILE A 110 -6.69 10.86 -15.70
C ILE A 110 -6.72 9.65 -16.64
N PRO A 111 -6.41 9.82 -17.94
CA PRO A 111 -6.34 8.69 -18.85
C PRO A 111 -5.37 7.61 -18.35
N GLN A 112 -5.80 6.34 -18.44
CA GLN A 112 -5.03 5.20 -17.92
C GLN A 112 -3.63 5.10 -18.53
N LEU A 113 -3.41 5.62 -19.74
CA LEU A 113 -2.09 5.71 -20.39
C LEU A 113 -1.03 6.41 -19.51
N TYR A 114 -1.43 7.46 -18.80
CA TYR A 114 -0.56 8.26 -17.95
C TYR A 114 -0.49 7.74 -16.51
N MET A 115 -1.26 6.70 -16.18
CA MET A 115 -1.28 6.11 -14.85
C MET A 115 -0.39 4.86 -14.84
N LEU A 116 0.40 4.69 -13.79
CA LEU A 116 1.07 3.41 -13.57
C LEU A 116 -0.02 2.38 -13.30
N LYS A 117 0.05 1.21 -13.94
CA LYS A 117 -0.80 0.10 -13.56
C LYS A 117 -0.37 -0.40 -12.20
N VAL A 118 -1.11 0.00 -11.18
CA VAL A 118 -0.93 -0.47 -9.82
C VAL A 118 -1.93 -1.60 -9.61
N ALA A 119 -1.45 -2.78 -9.23
CA ALA A 119 -2.33 -3.91 -8.96
C ALA A 119 -3.27 -3.61 -7.79
N ARG A 120 -4.47 -4.18 -7.83
CA ARG A 120 -5.49 -3.95 -6.81
C ARG A 120 -4.98 -4.30 -5.41
N GLY A 121 -5.22 -3.41 -4.45
CA GLY A 121 -4.77 -3.60 -3.06
C GLY A 121 -3.30 -3.26 -2.82
N THR A 122 -2.60 -2.63 -3.78
CA THR A 122 -1.25 -2.14 -3.52
C THR A 122 -1.27 -1.02 -2.48
N VAL A 123 -0.43 -1.18 -1.46
CA VAL A 123 -0.13 -0.14 -0.47
C VAL A 123 1.26 0.41 -0.77
N SER A 124 1.36 1.73 -0.86
CA SER A 124 2.63 2.42 -1.07
C SER A 124 3.65 2.04 0.02
N PRO A 125 4.91 1.70 -0.33
CA PRO A 125 5.95 1.37 0.66
C PRO A 125 6.23 2.49 1.67
N GLN A 126 5.96 3.75 1.31
CA GLN A 126 6.08 4.90 2.22
C GLN A 126 5.05 4.87 3.37
N LEU A 127 3.96 4.12 3.21
CA LEU A 127 2.95 3.91 4.25
C LEU A 127 3.24 2.69 5.13
N TRP A 128 4.31 1.94 4.85
CA TRP A 128 4.65 0.75 5.64
C TRP A 128 5.29 1.16 6.96
N ASP A 129 4.65 0.78 8.07
CA ASP A 129 5.18 1.04 9.40
C ASP A 129 6.16 -0.08 9.80
N SER A 130 7.36 0.31 10.23
CA SER A 130 8.36 -0.64 10.75
C SER A 130 8.06 -1.10 12.18
N GLY A 131 7.05 -0.50 12.82
CA GLY A 131 6.66 -0.74 14.20
C GLY A 131 7.49 0.07 15.19
N ILE A 132 7.24 -0.18 16.47
CA ILE A 132 7.93 0.51 17.57
C ILE A 132 9.09 -0.32 18.11
N PRO A 133 10.09 0.32 18.74
CA PRO A 133 11.10 -0.38 19.51
C PRO A 133 10.47 -1.22 20.62
N ALA A 134 10.72 -2.53 20.62
CA ALA A 134 10.08 -3.46 21.56
C ALA A 134 10.96 -4.68 21.85
N LEU A 135 10.96 -5.11 23.12
CA LEU A 135 11.50 -6.40 23.55
C LEU A 135 10.37 -7.40 23.70
N LEU A 136 10.55 -8.60 23.14
CA LEU A 136 9.57 -9.69 23.14
C LEU A 136 10.21 -10.91 23.80
N LEU A 137 9.45 -11.55 24.69
CA LEU A 137 9.84 -12.82 25.32
C LEU A 137 8.61 -13.71 25.43
N GLY A 138 8.65 -14.85 24.76
CA GLY A 138 7.73 -15.96 25.00
C GLY A 138 8.47 -17.14 25.61
N TYR A 139 7.73 -17.92 26.39
CA TYR A 139 8.24 -19.12 27.03
C TYR A 139 7.17 -20.21 27.02
N ASN A 140 7.59 -21.46 26.94
CA ASN A 140 6.74 -22.64 27.10
C ASN A 140 7.48 -23.63 28.00
N ILE A 141 6.86 -24.04 29.11
CA ILE A 141 7.47 -24.98 30.04
C ILE A 141 6.56 -26.20 30.16
N ASN A 142 7.14 -27.39 30.02
CA ASN A 142 6.44 -28.67 30.14
C ASN A 142 7.21 -29.59 31.07
N GLY A 143 6.51 -30.19 32.04
CA GLY A 143 7.05 -31.20 32.93
C GLY A 143 6.32 -32.52 32.73
N TYR A 144 7.06 -33.61 32.73
CA TYR A 144 6.52 -34.96 32.61
C TYR A 144 7.09 -35.85 33.72
N HIS A 145 6.20 -36.59 34.35
CA HIS A 145 6.52 -37.58 35.37
C HIS A 145 5.87 -38.90 34.99
N SER A 146 6.63 -39.98 35.08
CA SER A 146 6.13 -41.34 34.90
C SER A 146 6.73 -42.26 35.94
N GLU A 147 5.90 -43.15 36.45
CA GLU A 147 6.30 -44.18 37.41
C GLU A 147 5.86 -45.54 36.88
N MET A 148 6.82 -46.45 36.73
CA MET A 148 6.57 -47.83 36.36
C MET A 148 7.31 -48.76 37.32
N LYS A 149 6.56 -49.51 38.12
CA LYS A 149 7.09 -50.30 39.25
C LYS A 149 7.92 -49.42 40.19
N ASN A 150 9.25 -49.61 40.25
CA ASN A 150 10.22 -48.86 41.06
C ASN A 150 11.12 -47.93 40.21
N GLN A 151 10.77 -47.68 38.95
CA GLN A 151 11.49 -46.74 38.09
C GLN A 151 10.66 -45.47 37.94
N GLN A 152 11.27 -44.35 38.29
CA GLN A 152 10.71 -43.02 38.08
C GLN A 152 11.44 -42.37 36.90
N PHE A 153 10.68 -41.74 36.02
CA PHE A 153 11.18 -40.92 34.93
C PHE A 153 10.63 -39.51 35.07
N ASN A 154 11.53 -38.53 35.13
CA ASN A 154 11.20 -37.12 35.18
C ASN A 154 11.87 -36.43 34.00
N SER A 155 11.11 -35.60 33.29
CA SER A 155 11.67 -34.70 32.28
C SER A 155 11.05 -33.31 32.39
N LEU A 156 11.89 -32.31 32.16
CA LEU A 156 11.52 -30.90 32.09
C LEU A 156 11.99 -30.34 30.75
N TYR A 157 11.09 -29.66 30.06
CA TYR A 157 11.36 -28.91 28.84
C TYR A 157 10.97 -27.46 29.05
N ALA A 158 11.82 -26.53 28.59
CA ALA A 158 11.51 -25.11 28.55
C ALA A 158 11.96 -24.51 27.22
N GLY A 159 11.01 -24.16 26.35
CA GLY A 159 11.26 -23.39 25.12
C GLY A 159 11.23 -21.90 25.39
N ILE A 160 12.13 -21.16 24.74
CA ILE A 160 12.22 -19.69 24.81
C ILE A 160 12.23 -19.14 23.39
N ASN A 161 11.40 -18.13 23.16
CA ASN A 161 11.37 -17.32 21.94
C ASN A 161 11.55 -15.85 22.31
N ALA A 162 12.72 -15.29 22.03
CA ALA A 162 13.06 -13.91 22.33
C ALA A 162 13.15 -13.08 21.05
N GLY A 163 12.85 -11.79 21.15
CA GLY A 163 13.00 -10.87 20.03
C GLY A 163 13.22 -9.43 20.47
N LEU A 164 13.91 -8.67 19.62
CA LEU A 164 14.10 -7.23 19.77
C LEU A 164 13.77 -6.56 18.44
N ASN A 165 12.92 -5.56 18.46
CA ASN A 165 12.54 -4.75 17.31
C ASN A 165 13.14 -3.36 17.49
N ILE A 166 13.84 -2.82 16.50
CA ILE A 166 14.32 -1.44 16.48
C ILE A 166 14.26 -0.93 15.03
N GLY A 167 13.31 -0.04 14.74
CA GLY A 167 13.04 0.37 13.36
C GLY A 167 12.69 -0.85 12.49
N SER A 168 13.28 -0.94 11.31
CA SER A 168 13.12 -2.07 10.39
C SER A 168 14.10 -3.23 10.63
N TRP A 169 14.73 -3.27 11.81
CA TRP A 169 15.60 -4.36 12.22
C TRP A 169 14.94 -5.20 13.32
N TYR A 170 14.93 -6.50 13.12
CA TYR A 170 14.29 -7.42 14.04
C TYR A 170 15.26 -8.56 14.39
N LEU A 171 15.72 -8.61 15.63
CA LEU A 171 16.49 -9.74 16.14
C LEU A 171 15.51 -10.81 16.65
N ARG A 172 15.78 -12.07 16.34
CA ARG A 172 15.01 -13.22 16.82
C ARG A 172 15.97 -14.29 17.35
N HIS A 173 15.59 -14.91 18.46
CA HIS A 173 16.32 -16.02 19.06
C HIS A 173 15.32 -17.07 19.52
N ASN A 174 15.53 -18.32 19.11
CA ASN A 174 14.76 -19.46 19.57
C ASN A 174 15.72 -20.50 20.15
N GLY A 175 15.40 -20.98 21.35
CA GLY A 175 16.16 -22.01 22.02
C GLY A 175 15.30 -22.83 22.96
N SER A 176 15.86 -23.93 23.44
CA SER A 176 15.18 -24.83 24.35
C SER A 176 16.13 -25.41 25.36
N TYR A 177 15.69 -25.44 26.60
CA TYR A 177 16.31 -26.18 27.69
C TYR A 177 15.58 -27.51 27.87
N SER A 178 16.33 -28.60 28.03
CA SER A 178 15.79 -29.91 28.37
C SER A 178 16.60 -30.55 29.48
N SER A 179 15.91 -31.13 30.44
CA SER A 179 16.46 -31.88 31.56
C SER A 179 15.73 -33.21 31.69
N THR A 180 16.47 -34.28 31.96
CA THR A 180 15.90 -35.59 32.28
C THR A 180 16.66 -36.17 33.45
N ASN A 181 16.03 -37.04 34.22
CA ASN A 181 16.70 -37.71 35.36
C ASN A 181 17.78 -38.73 34.95
N SER A 182 17.95 -39.01 33.66
CA SER A 182 18.89 -40.01 33.12
C SER A 182 19.95 -39.42 32.18
N GLY A 183 20.04 -38.09 32.08
CA GLY A 183 21.00 -37.41 31.22
C GLY A 183 21.38 -36.01 31.71
N PRO A 184 22.39 -35.37 31.10
CA PRO A 184 22.78 -34.01 31.45
C PRO A 184 21.73 -33.00 30.99
N ASP A 185 21.61 -31.92 31.75
CA ASP A 185 20.83 -30.76 31.35
C ASP A 185 21.49 -30.06 30.16
N SER A 186 20.71 -29.71 29.14
CA SER A 186 21.23 -29.06 27.95
C SER A 186 20.35 -27.91 27.49
N TYR A 187 20.98 -26.78 27.19
CA TYR A 187 20.38 -25.71 26.42
C TYR A 187 20.84 -25.78 24.97
N GLY A 188 19.90 -25.93 24.04
CA GLY A 188 20.15 -25.90 22.61
C GLY A 188 19.62 -24.61 21.99
N THR A 189 20.41 -23.99 21.12
CA THR A 189 19.93 -22.90 20.26
C THR A 189 19.37 -23.52 18.98
N ILE A 190 18.12 -23.19 18.65
CA ILE A 190 17.48 -23.60 17.40
C ILE A 190 17.93 -22.65 16.28
N ASN A 191 17.79 -21.34 16.51
CA ASN A 191 18.32 -20.32 15.61
C ASN A 191 18.46 -18.97 16.32
N THR A 192 19.37 -18.16 15.79
CA THR A 192 19.50 -16.74 16.11
C THR A 192 19.78 -15.99 14.83
N TYR A 193 18.94 -15.02 14.49
CA TYR A 193 19.12 -14.23 13.28
C TYR A 193 18.61 -12.81 13.45
N LEU A 194 19.23 -11.92 12.69
CA LEU A 194 18.82 -10.55 12.48
C LEU A 194 18.13 -10.47 11.11
N GLN A 195 16.90 -9.98 11.08
CA GLN A 195 16.15 -9.76 9.84
C GLN A 195 15.93 -8.27 9.58
N HIS A 196 15.95 -7.90 8.30
CA HIS A 196 15.70 -6.54 7.83
C HIS A 196 14.91 -6.57 6.52
N ASP A 197 13.82 -5.82 6.47
CA ASP A 197 12.99 -5.69 5.27
C ASP A 197 13.55 -4.58 4.36
N VAL A 198 13.66 -4.88 3.07
CA VAL A 198 14.16 -3.96 2.03
C VAL A 198 13.04 -3.72 1.00
N PRO A 199 12.13 -2.76 1.23
CA PRO A 199 10.94 -2.57 0.39
C PRO A 199 11.26 -2.27 -1.08
N LEU A 200 12.38 -1.58 -1.36
CA LEU A 200 12.79 -1.25 -2.73
C LEU A 200 13.01 -2.50 -3.59
N LEU A 201 13.48 -3.59 -2.98
CA LEU A 201 13.75 -4.86 -3.64
C LEU A 201 12.62 -5.86 -3.44
N LYS A 202 11.56 -5.49 -2.70
CA LYS A 202 10.51 -6.41 -2.23
C LYS A 202 11.11 -7.67 -1.58
N ALA A 203 12.18 -7.47 -0.81
CA ALA A 203 13.01 -8.54 -0.30
C ALA A 203 13.26 -8.41 1.20
N ARG A 204 13.55 -9.54 1.83
CA ARG A 204 13.98 -9.66 3.22
C ARG A 204 15.42 -10.16 3.27
N MET A 205 16.24 -9.46 4.04
CA MET A 205 17.59 -9.88 4.37
C MET A 205 17.59 -10.58 5.74
N LEU A 206 18.31 -11.69 5.82
CA LEU A 206 18.55 -12.48 7.04
C LEU A 206 20.05 -12.63 7.26
N ILE A 207 20.50 -12.37 8.49
CA ILE A 207 21.90 -12.54 8.91
C ILE A 207 21.91 -13.40 10.17
N GLY A 208 22.57 -14.55 10.13
CA GLY A 208 22.66 -15.50 11.24
C GLY A 208 22.24 -16.91 10.83
N GLN A 209 21.64 -17.64 11.77
CA GLN A 209 21.22 -19.02 11.59
C GLN A 209 19.79 -19.09 11.03
N SER A 210 19.60 -19.72 9.89
CA SER A 210 18.29 -19.94 9.26
C SER A 210 18.33 -21.17 8.33
N ASN A 211 17.22 -21.43 7.67
CA ASN A 211 17.05 -22.47 6.66
C ASN A 211 16.73 -21.84 5.30
N THR A 212 17.08 -22.50 4.20
CA THR A 212 16.66 -22.09 2.84
C THR A 212 15.17 -22.38 2.60
N ASN A 213 14.51 -21.64 1.68
CA ASN A 213 13.06 -21.72 1.47
C ASN A 213 12.56 -23.06 0.93
N GLY A 214 13.42 -23.79 0.21
CA GLY A 214 13.07 -25.11 -0.31
C GLY A 214 12.27 -25.13 -1.62
N ASP A 215 12.16 -23.99 -2.34
CA ASP A 215 11.25 -23.86 -3.50
C ASP A 215 11.67 -24.72 -4.70
N LEU A 216 12.98 -24.87 -4.94
CA LEU A 216 13.55 -25.65 -6.06
C LEU A 216 14.41 -26.83 -5.60
N PHE A 217 14.94 -26.78 -4.39
CA PHE A 217 15.89 -27.75 -3.83
C PHE A 217 15.50 -28.04 -2.39
N ASP A 218 16.06 -29.09 -1.80
CA ASP A 218 15.84 -29.38 -0.39
C ASP A 218 16.27 -28.21 0.52
N THR A 219 15.54 -28.04 1.61
CA THR A 219 15.86 -27.04 2.63
C THR A 219 17.16 -27.41 3.35
N LEU A 220 18.10 -26.47 3.40
CA LEU A 220 19.38 -26.62 4.06
C LEU A 220 19.53 -25.61 5.19
N PRO A 221 19.95 -26.04 6.41
CA PRO A 221 20.32 -25.12 7.48
C PRO A 221 21.64 -24.43 7.15
N PHE A 222 21.75 -23.14 7.45
CA PHE A 222 22.95 -22.36 7.26
C PHE A 222 23.17 -21.35 8.39
N SER A 223 24.41 -20.91 8.53
CA SER A 223 24.80 -19.75 9.34
C SER A 223 25.52 -18.76 8.42
N GLY A 224 24.89 -17.64 8.09
CA GLY A 224 25.40 -16.74 7.07
C GLY A 224 24.44 -15.60 6.74
N VAL A 225 24.46 -15.17 5.48
CA VAL A 225 23.61 -14.08 4.97
C VAL A 225 22.74 -14.61 3.84
N GLN A 226 21.47 -14.21 3.85
CA GLN A 226 20.50 -14.54 2.81
C GLN A 226 19.68 -13.29 2.47
N MET A 227 19.39 -13.09 1.20
CA MET A 227 18.43 -12.08 0.74
C MET A 227 17.44 -12.78 -0.19
N VAL A 228 16.16 -12.72 0.15
CA VAL A 228 15.09 -13.39 -0.63
C VAL A 228 13.98 -12.40 -0.91
N THR A 229 13.36 -12.50 -2.08
CA THR A 229 12.10 -11.80 -2.35
C THR A 229 10.99 -12.39 -1.47
N ASP A 230 10.13 -11.54 -0.91
CA ASP A 230 9.03 -11.96 -0.05
C ASP A 230 7.70 -11.66 -0.73
N GLU A 231 6.93 -12.69 -1.09
CA GLU A 231 5.63 -12.51 -1.74
C GLU A 231 4.62 -11.76 -0.87
N ARG A 232 4.80 -11.74 0.45
CA ARG A 232 3.92 -10.97 1.35
C ARG A 232 4.08 -9.47 1.18
N MET A 233 5.18 -9.01 0.55
CA MET A 233 5.38 -7.62 0.13
C MET A 233 4.63 -7.27 -1.16
N LEU A 234 4.07 -8.28 -1.86
CA LEU A 234 3.20 -8.05 -3.00
C LEU A 234 1.74 -7.85 -2.56
N PRO A 235 0.97 -7.03 -3.31
CA PRO A 235 -0.48 -6.98 -3.17
C PRO A 235 -1.09 -8.36 -3.34
N GLU A 236 -2.20 -8.63 -2.65
CA GLU A 236 -2.83 -9.94 -2.68
C GLU A 236 -3.21 -10.42 -4.09
N SER A 237 -3.57 -9.47 -4.97
CA SER A 237 -3.89 -9.70 -6.38
C SER A 237 -2.71 -10.17 -7.24
N LEU A 238 -1.49 -10.13 -6.70
CA LEU A 238 -0.25 -10.56 -7.37
C LEU A 238 0.47 -11.70 -6.62
N ARG A 239 -0.08 -12.19 -5.51
CA ARG A 239 0.52 -13.31 -4.77
C ARG A 239 0.06 -14.61 -5.41
N GLY A 240 0.97 -15.53 -5.73
CA GLY A 240 0.63 -16.75 -6.45
C GLY A 240 0.42 -16.54 -7.96
N TYR A 241 0.01 -17.60 -8.65
CA TYR A 241 -0.20 -17.56 -10.10
C TYR A 241 -1.68 -17.33 -10.43
N ALA A 242 -1.95 -16.25 -11.16
CA ALA A 242 -3.19 -16.05 -11.88
C ALA A 242 -2.87 -15.80 -13.37
N PRO A 243 -3.66 -16.36 -14.31
CA PRO A 243 -3.40 -16.18 -15.73
C PRO A 243 -3.62 -14.71 -16.15
N GLU A 244 -2.73 -14.20 -16.99
CA GLU A 244 -2.89 -12.89 -17.60
C GLU A 244 -3.95 -12.92 -18.72
N ILE A 245 -4.93 -12.03 -18.65
CA ILE A 245 -5.98 -11.91 -19.68
C ILE A 245 -5.65 -10.70 -20.55
N GLN A 246 -5.28 -10.96 -21.80
CA GLN A 246 -5.00 -9.94 -22.81
C GLN A 246 -6.13 -9.88 -23.84
N GLY A 247 -6.50 -8.68 -24.27
CA GLY A 247 -7.56 -8.49 -25.25
C GLY A 247 -7.53 -7.10 -25.89
N ILE A 248 -8.40 -6.89 -26.88
CA ILE A 248 -8.57 -5.60 -27.56
C ILE A 248 -10.04 -5.21 -27.51
N ALA A 249 -10.35 -4.07 -26.91
CA ALA A 249 -11.69 -3.49 -26.90
C ALA A 249 -11.79 -2.41 -27.98
N ARG A 250 -12.77 -2.51 -28.89
CA ARG A 250 -12.98 -1.48 -29.95
C ARG A 250 -13.67 -0.22 -29.43
N THR A 251 -14.36 -0.32 -28.30
CA THR A 251 -15.09 0.76 -27.63
C THR A 251 -14.83 0.68 -26.13
N ASN A 252 -15.38 1.62 -25.34
CA ASN A 252 -15.51 1.40 -23.90
C ASN A 252 -16.27 0.10 -23.69
N ALA A 253 -15.67 -0.84 -22.96
CA ALA A 253 -16.21 -2.18 -22.79
C ALA A 253 -16.20 -2.56 -21.31
N ARG A 254 -17.20 -3.34 -20.92
CA ARG A 254 -17.19 -4.04 -19.63
C ARG A 254 -16.64 -5.44 -19.84
N VAL A 255 -15.56 -5.75 -19.14
CA VAL A 255 -14.91 -7.07 -19.18
C VAL A 255 -15.30 -7.81 -17.91
N THR A 256 -15.97 -8.95 -18.08
CA THR A 256 -16.38 -9.83 -16.98
C THR A 256 -15.63 -11.16 -17.14
N VAL A 257 -14.86 -11.54 -16.14
CA VAL A 257 -14.12 -12.80 -16.05
C VAL A 257 -14.92 -13.76 -15.17
N ARG A 258 -15.19 -14.97 -15.67
CA ARG A 258 -15.95 -16.01 -14.96
C ARG A 258 -15.15 -17.30 -14.88
N GLN A 259 -15.35 -18.05 -13.80
CA GLN A 259 -14.93 -19.45 -13.67
C GLN A 259 -16.17 -20.28 -13.35
N GLY A 260 -16.58 -21.11 -14.32
CA GLY A 260 -17.93 -21.67 -14.31
C GLY A 260 -18.98 -20.56 -14.32
N GLU A 261 -19.96 -20.66 -13.42
CA GLU A 261 -21.05 -19.67 -13.29
C GLU A 261 -20.69 -18.48 -12.37
N LEU A 262 -19.54 -18.53 -11.67
CA LEU A 262 -19.14 -17.49 -10.74
C LEU A 262 -18.39 -16.37 -11.46
N VAL A 263 -18.82 -15.12 -11.24
CA VAL A 263 -18.07 -13.94 -11.68
C VAL A 263 -16.91 -13.72 -10.71
N LEU A 264 -15.69 -13.87 -11.22
CA LEU A 264 -14.46 -13.65 -10.44
C LEU A 264 -14.02 -12.19 -10.48
N TYR A 265 -14.23 -11.52 -11.61
CA TYR A 265 -13.76 -10.15 -11.81
C TYR A 265 -14.63 -9.43 -12.83
N GLU A 266 -14.93 -8.16 -12.57
CA GLU A 266 -15.59 -7.28 -13.51
C GLU A 266 -14.92 -5.91 -13.45
N THR A 267 -14.54 -5.38 -14.61
CA THR A 267 -13.98 -4.03 -14.73
C THR A 267 -14.38 -3.39 -16.05
N THR A 268 -14.31 -2.07 -16.12
CA THR A 268 -14.42 -1.33 -17.37
C THR A 268 -13.04 -1.10 -17.96
N VAL A 269 -12.92 -1.26 -19.27
CA VAL A 269 -11.70 -0.98 -20.03
C VAL A 269 -12.01 0.06 -21.11
N THR A 270 -11.05 0.94 -21.36
CA THR A 270 -11.12 1.93 -22.44
C THR A 270 -10.88 1.28 -23.81
N PRO A 271 -11.23 1.94 -24.93
CA PRO A 271 -10.91 1.44 -26.26
C PRO A 271 -9.40 1.27 -26.43
N GLY A 272 -8.98 0.11 -26.92
CA GLY A 272 -7.59 -0.24 -27.12
C GLY A 272 -7.22 -1.62 -26.59
N VAL A 273 -5.92 -1.91 -26.61
CA VAL A 273 -5.35 -3.12 -26.01
C VAL A 273 -5.45 -3.00 -24.48
N PHE A 274 -5.93 -4.05 -23.83
CA PHE A 274 -5.95 -4.15 -22.38
C PHE A 274 -5.29 -5.44 -21.91
N LEU A 275 -4.80 -5.40 -20.68
CA LEU A 275 -4.18 -6.51 -19.96
C LEU A 275 -4.77 -6.51 -18.54
N ILE A 276 -5.30 -7.64 -18.09
CA ILE A 276 -5.73 -7.86 -16.70
C ILE A 276 -4.75 -8.87 -16.12
N ASN A 277 -3.96 -8.44 -15.15
CA ASN A 277 -2.93 -9.24 -14.48
C ASN A 277 -3.00 -9.12 -12.95
N ASP A 278 -4.12 -8.64 -12.43
CA ASP A 278 -4.41 -8.43 -11.00
C ASP A 278 -5.60 -9.28 -10.53
N LEU A 279 -5.75 -10.49 -11.09
CA LEU A 279 -6.73 -11.46 -10.65
C LEU A 279 -6.25 -12.14 -9.37
N TYR A 280 -7.15 -12.29 -8.41
CA TYR A 280 -6.86 -13.15 -7.26
C TYR A 280 -6.69 -14.61 -7.74
N PRO A 281 -5.69 -15.35 -7.23
CA PRO A 281 -5.50 -16.77 -7.54
C PRO A 281 -6.66 -17.65 -7.13
#